data_AF-A0AAU9TQC0-F1
#
_entry.id   AF-A0AAU9TQC0-F1
#
_cell.length_a   1.000
_cell.length_b   1.000
_cell.length_c   1.000
_cell.angle_alpha   90.00
_cell.angle_beta   90.00
_cell.angle_gamma   90.00
#
_symmetry.space_group_name_H-M   'P 1'
#
loop_
_entity.id
_entity.type
_entity.pdbx_description
1 polymer ?
#
loop_
_entity_poly.entity_id
_entity_poly.type
_entity_poly.pdbx_seq_one_letter_code
_entity_poly.pdbx_strand_id
1 'polypeptide(L)'
;MTLQQTRSILETRIAVAAKSLEEHNEILGLDAAMNYINQRLLYRLRDITICDILEIHKRVLEHVNPVEGGQFRRTQVYVGGQIPPGPSEIQKLMTQFLEWLNFEDALELHYVR
;
A
#
# COMPACT_ATOMS: atom_id res chain seq x y z
N MET A 1 15.10 11.25 -1.32
CA MET A 1 14.55 11.93 -2.53
C MET A 1 13.99 13.33 -2.21
N THR A 2 14.06 14.30 -3.14
CA THR A 2 13.37 15.61 -3.04
C THR A 2 12.14 15.68 -3.95
N LEU A 3 11.21 16.63 -3.71
CA LEU A 3 9.98 16.78 -4.52
C LEU A 3 10.28 16.97 -6.02
N GLN A 4 11.27 17.81 -6.35
CA GLN A 4 11.67 18.05 -7.74
C GLN A 4 12.24 16.78 -8.39
N GLN A 5 13.02 15.99 -7.64
CA GLN A 5 13.57 14.72 -8.11
C GLN A 5 12.45 13.69 -8.34
N THR A 6 11.53 13.54 -7.37
CA THR A 6 10.35 12.67 -7.50
C THR A 6 9.53 13.03 -8.74
N ARG A 7 9.25 14.32 -8.95
CA ARG A 7 8.54 14.80 -10.13
C ARG A 7 9.27 14.45 -11.43
N SER A 8 10.58 14.72 -11.48
CA SER A 8 11.41 14.40 -12.64
C SER A 8 11.36 12.91 -12.98
N ILE A 9 11.42 12.03 -11.99
CA ILE A 9 11.36 10.57 -12.18
C ILE A 9 10.01 10.16 -12.76
N LEU A 10 8.91 10.69 -12.25
CA LEU A 10 7.57 10.35 -12.71
C LEU A 10 7.29 10.84 -14.14
N GLU A 11 7.72 12.05 -14.47
CA GLU A 11 7.50 12.68 -15.78
C GLU A 11 8.41 12.09 -16.87
N THR A 12 9.69 11.87 -16.56
CA THR A 12 10.70 11.51 -17.58
C THR A 12 11.03 10.01 -17.60
N ARG A 13 10.74 9.28 -16.51
CA ARG A 13 11.19 7.91 -16.29
C ARG A 13 12.72 7.74 -16.33
N ILE A 14 13.47 8.83 -16.11
CA ILE A 14 14.93 8.85 -16.05
C ILE A 14 15.39 8.83 -14.59
N ALA A 15 16.40 8.02 -14.29
CA ALA A 15 17.01 7.95 -12.97
C ALA A 15 17.80 9.23 -12.63
N VAL A 16 17.73 9.64 -11.37
CA VAL A 16 18.47 10.75 -10.80
C VAL A 16 19.83 10.24 -10.29
N ALA A 17 20.90 10.95 -10.65
CA ALA A 17 22.25 10.62 -10.22
C ALA A 17 22.39 10.68 -8.69
N ALA A 18 23.28 9.83 -8.13
CA ALA A 18 23.60 9.75 -6.71
C ALA A 18 22.41 9.42 -5.78
N LYS A 19 21.40 8.71 -6.29
CA LYS A 19 20.27 8.15 -5.52
C LYS A 19 20.16 6.66 -5.75
N SER A 20 19.65 5.93 -4.75
CA SER A 20 19.55 4.46 -4.85
C SER A 20 18.46 4.07 -5.84
N LEU A 21 18.64 2.96 -6.57
CA LEU A 21 17.58 2.45 -7.45
C LEU A 21 16.34 2.04 -6.66
N GLU A 22 16.53 1.62 -5.40
CA GLU A 22 15.43 1.30 -4.49
C GLU A 22 14.55 2.52 -4.19
N GLU A 23 15.14 3.69 -3.89
CA GLU A 23 14.39 4.95 -3.69
C GLU A 23 13.57 5.33 -4.94
N HIS A 24 14.09 5.05 -6.14
CA HIS A 24 13.36 5.30 -7.38
C HIS A 24 12.20 4.32 -7.54
N ASN A 25 12.45 3.05 -7.26
CA ASN A 25 11.47 1.98 -7.38
C ASN A 25 10.31 2.15 -6.40
N GLU A 26 10.56 2.67 -5.20
CA GLU A 26 9.51 3.07 -4.26
C GLU A 26 8.59 4.16 -4.85
N ILE A 27 9.17 5.19 -5.50
CA ILE A 27 8.40 6.26 -6.15
C ILE A 27 7.52 5.69 -7.27
N LEU A 28 8.07 4.81 -8.10
CA LEU A 28 7.35 4.19 -9.21
C LEU A 28 6.23 3.26 -8.70
N GLY A 29 6.50 2.50 -7.64
CA GLY A 29 5.50 1.65 -7.00
C GLY A 29 4.35 2.44 -6.40
N LEU A 30 4.65 3.57 -5.75
CA LEU A 30 3.63 4.46 -5.20
C LEU A 30 2.77 5.12 -6.30
N ASP A 31 3.37 5.58 -7.40
CA ASP A 31 2.64 6.10 -8.58
C ASP A 31 1.70 5.04 -9.16
N ALA A 32 2.20 3.82 -9.34
CA ALA A 32 1.38 2.70 -9.84
C ALA A 32 0.20 2.37 -8.90
N ALA A 33 0.44 2.37 -7.57
CA ALA A 33 -0.59 2.11 -6.57
C ALA A 33 -1.66 3.22 -6.56
N MET A 34 -1.27 4.50 -6.60
CA MET A 34 -2.21 5.62 -6.66
C MET A 34 -3.03 5.63 -7.95
N ASN A 35 -2.39 5.34 -9.09
CA ASN A 35 -3.10 5.19 -10.36
C ASN A 35 -4.12 4.05 -10.32
N TYR A 36 -3.79 2.93 -9.68
CA TYR A 36 -4.73 1.82 -9.47
C TYR A 36 -5.94 2.23 -8.61
N ILE A 37 -5.71 2.91 -7.48
CA ILE A 37 -6.78 3.41 -6.62
C ILE A 37 -7.72 4.33 -7.43
N ASN A 38 -7.13 5.29 -8.14
CA ASN A 38 -7.89 6.28 -8.91
C ASN A 38 -8.74 5.65 -10.04
N GLN A 39 -8.18 4.66 -10.74
CA GLN A 39 -8.83 4.06 -11.91
C GLN A 39 -9.80 2.93 -11.55
N ARG A 40 -9.53 2.16 -10.49
CA ARG A 40 -10.22 0.90 -10.20
C ARG A 40 -11.06 0.92 -8.93
N LEU A 41 -10.69 1.73 -7.93
CA LEU A 41 -11.33 1.70 -6.62
C LEU A 41 -12.24 2.89 -6.35
N LEU A 42 -11.87 4.11 -6.78
CA LEU A 42 -12.62 5.34 -6.45
C LEU A 42 -14.10 5.32 -6.83
N TYR A 43 -14.45 4.78 -7.99
CA TYR A 43 -15.83 4.79 -8.51
C TYR A 43 -16.54 3.45 -8.37
N ARG A 44 -15.96 2.53 -7.61
CA ARG A 44 -16.49 1.18 -7.46
C ARG A 44 -17.54 1.17 -6.35
N LEU A 45 -18.79 0.89 -6.73
CA LEU A 45 -19.92 0.72 -5.79
C LEU A 45 -19.91 -0.67 -5.12
N ARG A 46 -18.77 -1.10 -4.58
CA ARG A 46 -18.62 -2.37 -3.87
C ARG A 46 -17.69 -2.19 -2.68
N ASP A 47 -17.96 -2.98 -1.65
CA ASP A 47 -17.14 -3.13 -0.45
C ASP A 47 -15.65 -3.29 -0.77
N ILE A 48 -14.82 -2.77 0.10
CA ILE A 48 -13.37 -2.96 0.05
C ILE A 48 -13.08 -4.39 0.48
N THR A 49 -12.35 -5.12 -0.35
CA THR A 49 -12.00 -6.51 -0.11
C THR A 49 -10.52 -6.66 0.25
N ILE A 50 -10.16 -7.82 0.81
CA ILE A 50 -8.77 -8.17 1.08
C ILE A 50 -7.91 -8.13 -0.20
N CYS A 51 -8.49 -8.52 -1.33
CA CYS A 51 -7.82 -8.49 -2.62
C CYS A 51 -7.45 -7.06 -3.02
N ASP A 52 -8.27 -6.06 -2.70
CA ASP A 52 -7.96 -4.66 -3.03
C ASP A 52 -6.75 -4.16 -2.25
N ILE A 53 -6.68 -4.48 -0.95
CA ILE A 53 -5.54 -4.16 -0.10
C ILE A 53 -4.27 -4.84 -0.62
N LEU A 54 -4.34 -6.13 -0.95
CA LEU A 54 -3.20 -6.88 -1.48
C LEU A 54 -2.77 -6.37 -2.88
N GLU A 55 -3.69 -5.95 -3.73
CA GLU A 55 -3.39 -5.36 -5.05
C GLU A 55 -2.72 -3.98 -4.92
N ILE A 56 -3.12 -3.17 -3.93
CA ILE A 56 -2.40 -1.93 -3.60
C ILE A 56 -0.99 -2.27 -3.11
N HIS A 57 -0.86 -3.16 -2.11
CA HIS A 57 0.41 -3.56 -1.54
C HIS A 57 1.37 -4.15 -2.59
N LYS A 58 0.84 -4.95 -3.51
CA LYS A 58 1.58 -5.50 -4.65
C LYS A 58 2.22 -4.40 -5.46
N ARG A 59 1.47 -3.38 -5.88
CA ARG A 59 2.00 -2.27 -6.70
C ARG A 59 3.01 -1.42 -5.96
N VAL A 60 2.77 -1.16 -4.67
CA VAL A 60 3.71 -0.43 -3.81
C VAL A 60 5.08 -1.13 -3.78
N LEU A 61 5.11 -2.46 -3.64
CA LEU A 61 6.35 -3.23 -3.53
C LEU A 61 6.85 -3.83 -4.85
N GLU A 62 6.10 -3.76 -5.94
CA GLU A 62 6.38 -4.50 -7.19
C GLU A 62 7.80 -4.26 -7.73
N HIS A 63 8.28 -3.02 -7.62
CA HIS A 63 9.58 -2.63 -8.14
C HIS A 63 10.72 -2.79 -7.10
N VAL A 64 10.40 -3.01 -5.83
CA VAL A 64 11.37 -3.12 -4.73
C VAL A 64 11.54 -4.57 -4.30
N ASN A 65 10.43 -5.23 -4.00
CA ASN A 65 10.37 -6.63 -3.59
C ASN A 65 9.13 -7.32 -4.20
N PRO A 66 9.22 -7.77 -5.45
CA PRO A 66 8.10 -8.42 -6.13
C PRO A 66 7.69 -9.77 -5.50
N VAL A 67 8.57 -10.39 -4.70
CA VAL A 67 8.29 -11.68 -4.04
C VAL A 67 7.32 -11.51 -2.88
N GLU A 68 7.50 -10.45 -2.08
CA GLU A 68 6.64 -10.16 -0.93
C GLU A 68 5.44 -9.26 -1.29
N GLY A 69 5.49 -8.60 -2.44
CA GLY A 69 4.41 -7.75 -2.95
C GLY A 69 3.08 -8.48 -3.01
N GLY A 70 2.07 -7.92 -2.35
CA GLY A 70 0.72 -8.49 -2.29
C GLY A 70 0.56 -9.73 -1.42
N GLN A 71 1.51 -10.02 -0.53
CA GLN A 71 1.43 -11.14 0.39
C GLN A 71 1.49 -10.67 1.85
N PHE A 72 0.88 -11.44 2.75
CA PHE A 72 1.05 -11.22 4.19
C PHE A 72 2.42 -11.70 4.64
N ARG A 73 2.99 -11.02 5.64
CA ARG A 73 4.26 -11.45 6.21
C ARG A 73 4.16 -12.84 6.81
N ARG A 74 5.27 -13.57 6.68
CA ARG A 74 5.41 -14.94 7.18
C ARG A 74 6.26 -15.02 8.45
N THR A 75 6.83 -13.89 8.88
CA THR A 75 7.79 -13.80 9.98
C THR A 75 7.33 -12.78 11.02
N GLN A 76 7.77 -12.95 12.26
CA GLN A 76 7.54 -11.97 13.31
C GLN A 76 8.51 -10.79 13.13
N VAL A 77 8.01 -9.56 13.32
CA VAL A 77 8.79 -8.33 13.21
C VAL A 77 8.58 -7.45 14.45
N TYR A 78 9.42 -6.43 14.59
CA TYR A 78 9.38 -5.46 15.68
C TYR A 78 9.42 -4.06 15.07
N VAL A 79 8.47 -3.21 15.44
CA VAL A 79 8.35 -1.85 14.89
C VAL A 79 8.56 -0.86 16.02
N GLY A 80 9.80 -0.40 16.18
CA GLY A 80 10.19 0.41 17.34
C GLY A 80 9.90 -0.32 18.65
N GLY A 81 9.06 0.28 19.50
CA GLY A 81 8.62 -0.32 20.77
C GLY A 81 7.38 -1.21 20.69
N GLN A 82 6.79 -1.39 19.50
CA GLN A 82 5.57 -2.18 19.31
C GLN A 82 5.89 -3.53 18.67
N ILE A 83 5.19 -4.56 19.16
CA ILE A 83 5.24 -5.92 18.61
C ILE A 83 3.92 -6.16 17.87
N PRO A 84 3.90 -6.16 16.53
CA PRO A 84 2.69 -6.46 15.77
C PRO A 84 2.26 -7.93 15.99
N PRO A 85 1.00 -8.30 15.67
CA PRO A 85 0.44 -9.65 15.85
C PRO A 85 1.28 -10.79 15.25
N GLY A 86 1.07 -12.06 15.61
CA GLY A 86 1.79 -13.16 14.95
C GLY A 86 1.42 -13.31 13.47
N PRO A 87 2.30 -13.85 12.59
CA PRO A 87 1.95 -14.14 11.19
C PRO A 87 0.69 -14.98 11.00
N SER A 88 0.46 -15.95 11.90
CA SER A 88 -0.73 -16.81 11.92
C SER A 88 -2.02 -16.05 12.25
N GLU A 89 -1.94 -14.89 12.89
CA GLU A 89 -3.09 -14.09 13.32
C GLU A 89 -3.49 -13.04 12.29
N ILE A 90 -2.59 -12.69 11.36
CA ILE A 90 -2.80 -11.60 10.39
C ILE A 90 -4.06 -11.81 9.58
N GLN A 91 -4.29 -13.02 9.06
CA GLN A 91 -5.46 -13.28 8.22
C GLN A 91 -6.77 -12.99 8.97
N LYS A 92 -6.88 -13.46 10.22
CA LYS A 92 -8.04 -13.21 11.07
C LYS A 92 -8.22 -11.72 11.34
N LEU A 93 -7.15 -11.03 11.71
CA LEU A 93 -7.20 -9.60 12.03
C LEU A 93 -7.51 -8.73 10.81
N MET A 94 -7.03 -9.12 9.62
CA MET A 94 -7.37 -8.44 8.37
C MET A 94 -8.84 -8.64 7.99
N THR A 95 -9.42 -9.82 8.26
CA THR A 95 -10.86 -10.02 8.11
C THR A 95 -11.66 -9.10 9.03
N GLN A 96 -11.30 -9.05 10.33
CA GLN A 96 -11.96 -8.15 11.29
C GLN A 96 -11.81 -6.67 10.91
N PHE A 97 -10.64 -6.29 10.39
CA PHE A 97 -10.40 -4.95 9.87
C PHE A 97 -11.31 -4.61 8.68
N LEU A 98 -11.51 -5.55 7.75
CA LEU A 98 -12.41 -5.36 6.61
C LEU A 98 -13.88 -5.34 7.02
N GLU A 99 -14.28 -6.14 8.00
CA GLU A 99 -15.63 -6.09 8.57
C GLU A 99 -15.91 -4.70 9.14
N TRP A 100 -14.98 -4.15 9.92
CA TRP A 100 -15.08 -2.78 10.44
C TRP A 100 -15.09 -1.73 9.33
N LEU A 101 -14.21 -1.85 8.33
CA LEU A 101 -14.07 -0.88 7.25
C LEU A 101 -15.34 -0.76 6.38
N ASN A 102 -16.06 -1.86 6.20
CA ASN A 102 -17.29 -1.89 5.40
C ASN A 102 -18.57 -1.79 6.27
N PHE A 103 -18.44 -1.60 7.58
CA PHE A 103 -19.59 -1.51 8.47
C PHE A 103 -20.35 -0.18 8.27
N GLU A 104 -21.68 -0.22 8.24
CA GLU A 104 -22.51 0.99 7.98
C GLU A 104 -22.24 2.11 8.99
N ASP A 105 -22.07 1.80 10.28
CA ASP A 105 -21.77 2.84 11.29
C ASP A 105 -20.37 3.46 11.11
N ALA A 106 -19.44 2.78 10.43
CA ALA A 106 -18.15 3.35 10.09
C ALA A 106 -18.27 4.46 9.01
N LEU A 107 -19.34 4.44 8.19
CA LEU A 107 -19.67 5.51 7.26
C LEU A 107 -20.28 6.73 7.97
N GLU A 108 -20.88 6.53 9.15
CA GLU A 108 -21.39 7.61 9.99
C GLU A 108 -20.29 8.30 10.81
N LEU A 109 -19.11 7.66 10.93
CA LEU A 109 -17.93 8.32 11.47
C LEU A 109 -17.56 9.49 10.57
N HIS A 110 -17.38 10.66 11.19
CA HIS A 110 -16.93 11.84 10.47
C HIS A 110 -15.61 11.51 9.77
N TYR A 111 -15.55 11.69 8.45
CA TYR A 111 -14.39 11.37 7.58
C TYR A 111 -13.07 12.11 7.96
N VAL A 112 -13.17 13.06 8.90
CA VAL A 112 -12.17 14.01 9.39
C VAL A 112 -11.63 14.93 8.28
N ARG A 113 -11.76 16.24 8.56
CA ARG A 113 -11.31 17.36 7.72
C ARG A 113 -9.82 17.59 7.85
#